data_AF-A0A385TRX3-F1
#
_entry.id   AF-A0A385TRX3-F1
#
_cell.length_a   1.000
_cell.length_b   1.000
_cell.length_c   1.000
_cell.angle_alpha   90.00
_cell.angle_beta   90.00
_cell.angle_gamma   90.00
#
_symmetry.space_group_name_H-M   'P 1'
#
loop_
_entity.id
_entity.type
_entity.pdbx_description
1 polymer ?
#
loop_
_entity_poly.entity_id
_entity_poly.type
_entity_poly.pdbx_seq_one_letter_code
_entity_poly.pdbx_strand_id
1 'polypeptide(L)'
;METAGPAEGLRLEIEPGWLKGKADGDIESPETYEVSVQVEKLNPAAREAVLAYLEEDPQALYRLLAGQDAPWLDELAPSPLRGGELAAEARCTCGRADCAHAAALLAAAARRLAAEPLQQLTLLGLPREALLAGVFDAWAKAAPPAAGGSAAESAARAKEKGPSGPSPGEWVAEAAAEGRLHRPGPQLRELAVQLSPPPSADQLGPAGDWTGLLPGVRGASKALALIARGAAKQADQKRRSLKPPSP
;
A
#
# COMPACT_ATOMS: atom_id res chain seq x y z
N MET A 1 -33.05 19.96 -20.26
CA MET A 1 -32.33 18.95 -19.45
C MET A 1 -31.55 19.71 -18.41
N GLU A 2 -32.21 20.05 -17.32
CA GLU A 2 -31.58 20.77 -16.20
C GLU A 2 -30.73 19.77 -15.42
N THR A 3 -29.44 20.06 -15.34
CA THR A 3 -28.50 19.37 -14.47
C THR A 3 -28.78 19.81 -13.04
N ALA A 4 -29.38 18.92 -12.25
CA ALA A 4 -29.50 19.10 -10.81
C ALA A 4 -28.09 19.36 -10.23
N GLY A 5 -27.94 20.51 -9.58
CA GLY A 5 -26.71 20.91 -8.91
C GLY A 5 -26.30 19.92 -7.81
N PRO A 6 -25.07 20.04 -7.27
CA PRO A 6 -24.65 19.23 -6.14
C PRO A 6 -25.65 19.45 -4.99
N ALA A 7 -26.08 18.35 -4.36
CA ALA A 7 -26.92 18.40 -3.18
C ALA A 7 -26.15 19.08 -2.03
N GLU A 8 -26.16 20.41 -2.00
CA GLU A 8 -25.74 21.22 -0.86
C GLU A 8 -26.63 20.81 0.32
N GLY A 9 -26.04 20.17 1.34
CA GLY A 9 -26.74 19.73 2.55
C GLY A 9 -26.69 18.24 2.87
N LEU A 10 -26.19 17.38 1.96
CA LEU A 10 -26.13 15.94 2.22
C LEU A 10 -24.81 15.51 2.88
N ARG A 11 -24.86 15.01 4.11
CA ARG A 11 -23.70 14.35 4.77
C ARG A 11 -23.84 12.84 4.69
N LEU A 12 -22.79 12.17 4.21
CA LEU A 12 -22.75 10.72 4.03
C LEU A 12 -21.65 10.09 4.90
N GLU A 13 -22.04 9.08 5.67
CA GLU A 13 -21.18 8.26 6.50
C GLU A 13 -21.29 6.79 6.06
N ILE A 14 -20.12 6.15 5.91
CA ILE A 14 -20.00 4.76 5.46
C ILE A 14 -19.34 3.98 6.60
N GLU A 15 -20.05 2.99 7.11
CA GLU A 15 -19.59 2.07 8.15
C GLU A 15 -19.70 0.63 7.67
N PRO A 16 -18.98 -0.33 8.29
CA PRO A 16 -19.10 -1.74 7.96
C PRO A 16 -20.54 -2.29 8.07
N GLY A 17 -21.18 -2.51 6.92
CA GLY A 17 -22.55 -2.99 6.76
C GLY A 17 -23.63 -1.91 6.93
N TRP A 18 -23.26 -0.63 6.99
CA TRP A 18 -24.20 0.46 7.20
C TRP A 18 -23.87 1.67 6.33
N LEU A 19 -24.90 2.17 5.66
CA LEU A 19 -24.90 3.46 4.99
C LEU A 19 -25.76 4.42 5.80
N LYS A 20 -25.20 5.55 6.23
CA LYS A 20 -25.93 6.56 6.99
C LYS A 20 -25.77 7.92 6.33
N GLY A 21 -26.79 8.75 6.42
CA GLY A 21 -26.60 10.15 6.09
C GLY A 21 -27.70 11.06 6.56
N LYS A 22 -27.40 12.35 6.45
CA LYS A 22 -28.28 13.44 6.85
C LYS A 22 -28.56 14.28 5.62
N ALA A 23 -29.84 14.45 5.32
CA ALA A 23 -30.31 15.31 4.24
C ALA A 23 -31.08 16.47 4.86
N ASP A 24 -30.74 17.70 4.46
CA ASP A 24 -31.53 18.86 4.84
C ASP A 24 -32.90 18.81 4.15
N GLY A 25 -33.94 19.20 4.88
CA GLY A 25 -35.27 19.34 4.34
C GLY A 25 -35.42 20.56 3.44
N ASP A 26 -36.54 20.61 2.72
CA ASP A 26 -36.84 21.68 1.77
C ASP A 26 -37.03 23.04 2.49
N ILE A 27 -37.07 24.13 1.70
CA ILE A 27 -37.26 25.51 2.19
C ILE A 27 -38.52 25.65 3.08
N GLU A 28 -39.52 24.80 2.87
CA GLU A 28 -40.78 24.78 3.64
C GLU A 28 -40.70 23.96 4.94
N SER A 29 -39.66 23.16 5.14
CA SER A 29 -39.47 22.32 6.32
C SER A 29 -37.96 22.09 6.55
N PRO A 30 -37.26 23.01 7.21
CA PRO A 30 -35.80 23.00 7.38
C PRO A 30 -35.29 21.92 8.35
N GLU A 31 -36.08 20.88 8.60
CA GLU A 31 -35.70 19.77 9.47
C GLU A 31 -34.68 18.88 8.74
N THR A 32 -33.64 18.44 9.47
CA THR A 32 -32.68 17.47 8.94
C THR A 32 -33.25 16.06 9.06
N TYR A 33 -33.32 15.34 7.95
CA TYR A 33 -33.76 13.95 7.90
C TYR A 33 -32.58 12.99 7.95
N GLU A 34 -32.66 11.98 8.80
CA GLU A 34 -31.66 10.92 8.87
C GLU A 34 -32.12 9.72 8.06
N VAL A 35 -31.23 9.23 7.20
CA VAL A 35 -31.43 8.04 6.38
C VAL A 35 -30.40 6.99 6.77
N SER A 36 -30.86 5.76 6.97
CA SER A 36 -30.00 4.61 7.26
C SER A 36 -30.38 3.43 6.38
N VAL A 37 -29.37 2.72 5.87
CA VAL A 37 -29.53 1.53 5.04
C VAL A 37 -28.58 0.47 5.55
N GLN A 38 -29.10 -0.73 5.79
CA GLN A 38 -28.28 -1.88 6.13
C GLN A 38 -27.75 -2.50 4.83
N VAL A 39 -26.50 -2.95 4.85
CA VAL A 39 -25.86 -3.58 3.69
C VAL A 39 -25.32 -4.93 4.10
N GLU A 40 -25.61 -5.94 3.30
CA GLU A 40 -25.06 -7.27 3.50
C GLU A 40 -23.54 -7.25 3.33
N LYS A 41 -22.84 -7.87 4.27
CA LYS A 41 -21.37 -7.95 4.26
C LYS A 41 -20.93 -9.09 3.36
N LEU A 42 -19.68 -9.02 2.90
CA LEU A 42 -19.06 -10.14 2.20
C LEU A 42 -19.12 -11.40 3.08
N ASN A 43 -19.59 -12.49 2.48
CA ASN A 43 -19.50 -13.79 3.10
C ASN A 43 -18.00 -14.18 3.27
N PRO A 44 -17.69 -15.14 4.15
CA PRO A 44 -16.30 -15.52 4.43
C PRO A 44 -15.50 -15.94 3.19
N ALA A 45 -16.12 -16.63 2.24
CA ALA A 45 -15.46 -17.09 1.02
C ALA A 45 -15.09 -15.94 0.08
N ALA A 46 -15.99 -14.98 -0.11
CA ALA A 46 -15.75 -13.79 -0.93
C ALA A 46 -14.70 -12.87 -0.28
N ARG A 47 -14.75 -12.74 1.05
CA ARG A 47 -13.70 -12.03 1.81
C ARG A 47 -12.33 -12.67 1.57
N GLU A 48 -12.24 -13.99 1.65
CA GLU A 48 -10.97 -14.71 1.44
C GLU A 48 -10.47 -14.55 -0.01
N ALA A 49 -11.36 -14.59 -1.00
CA ALA A 49 -11.01 -14.38 -2.40
C ALA A 49 -10.39 -13.00 -2.66
N VAL A 50 -10.95 -11.95 -2.04
CA VAL A 50 -10.37 -10.59 -2.12
C VAL A 50 -8.98 -10.54 -1.49
N LEU A 51 -8.79 -11.17 -0.33
CA LEU A 51 -7.48 -11.21 0.35
C LEU A 51 -6.44 -11.97 -0.46
N ALA A 52 -6.79 -13.16 -0.98
CA ALA A 52 -5.91 -13.98 -1.80
C ALA A 52 -5.48 -13.24 -3.09
N TYR A 53 -6.41 -12.54 -3.76
CA TYR A 53 -6.08 -11.73 -4.92
C TYR A 53 -5.05 -10.63 -4.61
N LEU A 54 -5.24 -9.92 -3.49
CA LEU A 54 -4.33 -8.84 -3.07
C LEU A 54 -2.99 -9.35 -2.52
N GLU A 55 -2.97 -10.58 -2.00
CA GLU A 55 -1.74 -11.27 -1.63
C GLU A 55 -0.86 -11.55 -2.85
N GLU A 56 -1.47 -12.04 -3.94
CA GLU A 56 -0.79 -12.38 -5.19
C GLU A 56 -0.38 -11.15 -6.02
N ASP A 57 -1.14 -10.05 -5.94
CA ASP A 57 -0.86 -8.80 -6.67
C ASP A 57 -0.63 -7.59 -5.73
N PRO A 58 0.62 -7.39 -5.26
CA PRO A 58 1.00 -6.21 -4.49
C PRO A 58 0.75 -4.88 -5.22
N GLN A 59 0.74 -4.88 -6.55
CA GLN A 59 0.49 -3.67 -7.32
C GLN A 59 -1.00 -3.30 -7.27
N ALA A 60 -1.91 -4.27 -7.31
CA ALA A 60 -3.33 -4.03 -7.09
C ALA A 60 -3.59 -3.45 -5.69
N LEU A 61 -2.91 -3.96 -4.66
CA LEU A 61 -2.99 -3.39 -3.31
C LEU A 61 -2.52 -1.93 -3.29
N TYR A 62 -1.39 -1.61 -3.91
CA TYR A 62 -0.90 -0.24 -3.98
C TYR A 62 -1.91 0.71 -4.67
N ARG A 63 -2.46 0.31 -5.82
CA ARG A 63 -3.44 1.12 -6.56
C ARG A 63 -4.71 1.36 -5.72
N LEU A 64 -5.20 0.31 -5.05
CA LEU A 64 -6.33 0.40 -4.13
C LEU A 64 -6.08 1.42 -3.01
N LEU A 65 -4.90 1.35 -2.37
CA LEU A 65 -4.51 2.27 -1.29
C LEU A 65 -4.29 3.71 -1.79
N ALA A 66 -3.90 3.88 -3.05
CA ALA A 66 -3.76 5.18 -3.70
C ALA A 66 -5.11 5.78 -4.17
N GLY A 67 -6.23 5.09 -3.94
CA GLY A 67 -7.55 5.51 -4.40
C GLY A 67 -7.72 5.45 -5.91
N GLN A 68 -6.94 4.61 -6.60
CA GLN A 68 -7.05 4.39 -8.04
C GLN A 68 -8.06 3.29 -8.36
N ASP A 69 -8.48 3.22 -9.63
CA ASP A 69 -9.45 2.26 -10.11
C ASP A 69 -9.07 0.80 -9.78
N ALA A 70 -10.07 0.03 -9.34
CA ALA A 70 -9.95 -1.37 -8.95
C ALA A 70 -10.92 -2.23 -9.78
N PRO A 71 -10.61 -2.51 -11.06
CA PRO A 71 -11.54 -3.22 -11.96
C PRO A 71 -11.89 -4.64 -11.50
N TRP A 72 -10.97 -5.30 -10.80
CA TRP A 72 -11.19 -6.62 -10.19
C TRP A 72 -12.29 -6.63 -9.11
N LEU A 73 -12.61 -5.46 -8.55
CA LEU A 73 -13.59 -5.35 -7.46
C LEU A 73 -15.01 -5.67 -7.94
N ASP A 74 -15.32 -5.36 -9.19
CA ASP A 74 -16.64 -5.65 -9.78
C ASP A 74 -16.94 -7.16 -9.84
N GLU A 75 -15.91 -8.00 -9.92
CA GLU A 75 -16.04 -9.46 -9.94
C GLU A 75 -16.00 -10.06 -8.52
N LEU A 76 -15.03 -9.65 -7.70
CA LEU A 76 -14.78 -10.27 -6.39
C LEU A 76 -15.65 -9.70 -5.25
N ALA A 77 -16.09 -8.44 -5.37
CA ALA A 77 -16.88 -7.76 -4.36
C ALA A 77 -17.78 -6.69 -5.01
N PRO A 78 -18.78 -7.11 -5.80
CA PRO A 78 -19.62 -6.20 -6.58
C PRO A 78 -20.29 -5.16 -5.68
N SER A 79 -20.47 -3.95 -6.21
CA SER A 79 -21.07 -2.86 -5.45
C SER A 79 -22.50 -3.20 -5.05
N PRO A 80 -22.85 -3.11 -3.75
CA PRO A 80 -24.21 -3.44 -3.29
C PRO A 80 -25.25 -2.52 -3.92
N LEU A 81 -24.88 -1.29 -4.29
CA LEU A 81 -25.77 -0.31 -4.90
C LEU A 81 -26.10 -0.60 -6.37
N ARG A 82 -25.50 -1.62 -7.00
CA ARG A 82 -25.88 -2.11 -8.33
C ARG A 82 -27.07 -3.07 -8.19
N GLY A 83 -28.30 -2.57 -8.41
CA GLY A 83 -29.48 -3.45 -8.48
C GLY A 83 -30.79 -2.86 -7.93
N GLY A 84 -30.75 -1.71 -7.27
CA GLY A 84 -31.96 -1.03 -6.78
C GLY A 84 -32.64 -1.67 -5.56
N GLU A 85 -32.27 -2.90 -5.19
CA GLU A 85 -32.84 -3.64 -4.05
C GLU A 85 -32.64 -2.93 -2.70
N LEU A 86 -31.50 -2.26 -2.51
CA LEU A 86 -31.22 -1.47 -1.30
C LEU A 86 -32.13 -0.25 -1.11
N ALA A 87 -32.87 0.20 -2.13
CA ALA A 87 -33.84 1.27 -1.96
C ALA A 87 -34.96 0.85 -1.01
N ALA A 88 -35.39 -0.41 -1.07
CA ALA A 88 -36.46 -0.94 -0.23
C ALA A 88 -36.06 -1.08 1.25
N GLU A 89 -34.76 -1.22 1.54
CA GLU A 89 -34.24 -1.36 2.91
C GLU A 89 -33.92 -0.01 3.57
N ALA A 90 -34.00 1.08 2.82
CA ALA A 90 -33.69 2.42 3.32
C ALA A 90 -34.76 2.92 4.30
N ARG A 91 -34.31 3.26 5.52
CA ARG A 91 -35.15 3.84 6.57
C ARG A 91 -34.84 5.32 6.72
N CYS A 92 -35.86 6.16 6.54
CA CYS A 92 -35.76 7.61 6.68
C CYS A 92 -36.65 8.13 7.80
N THR A 93 -36.18 9.10 8.57
CA THR A 93 -36.97 9.73 9.65
C THR A 93 -38.19 10.51 9.15
N CYS A 94 -38.31 10.79 7.85
CA CYS A 94 -39.52 11.37 7.26
C CYS A 94 -40.73 10.39 7.22
N GLY A 95 -40.51 9.12 7.55
CA GLY A 95 -41.56 8.10 7.68
C GLY A 95 -42.14 7.57 6.37
N ARG A 96 -41.65 8.04 5.21
CA ARG A 96 -42.08 7.55 3.88
C ARG A 96 -41.08 6.53 3.33
N ALA A 97 -41.59 5.41 2.83
CA ALA A 97 -40.83 4.54 1.94
C ALA A 97 -40.54 5.30 0.62
N ASP A 98 -39.40 5.04 -0.01
CA ASP A 98 -38.99 5.64 -1.29
C ASP A 98 -38.99 7.19 -1.31
N CYS A 99 -38.54 7.82 -0.23
CA CYS A 99 -38.43 9.28 -0.16
C CYS A 99 -37.25 9.85 -0.98
N ALA A 100 -37.35 11.12 -1.38
CA ALA A 100 -36.29 11.82 -2.09
C ALA A 100 -34.96 11.86 -1.30
N HIS A 101 -35.02 11.93 0.03
CA HIS A 101 -33.83 11.87 0.90
C HIS A 101 -33.07 10.53 0.76
N ALA A 102 -33.79 9.41 0.71
CA ALA A 102 -33.19 8.09 0.56
C ALA A 102 -32.59 7.91 -0.84
N ALA A 103 -33.30 8.35 -1.88
CA ALA A 103 -32.78 8.35 -3.25
C ALA A 103 -31.52 9.23 -3.38
N ALA A 104 -31.51 10.41 -2.76
CA ALA A 104 -30.35 11.30 -2.75
C ALA A 104 -29.16 10.68 -2.02
N LEU A 105 -29.38 10.03 -0.86
CA LEU A 105 -28.35 9.30 -0.13
C LEU A 105 -27.74 8.19 -0.99
N LEU A 106 -28.56 7.33 -1.57
CA LEU A 106 -28.11 6.19 -2.38
C LEU A 106 -27.35 6.65 -3.62
N ALA A 107 -27.80 7.72 -4.28
CA ALA A 107 -27.10 8.31 -5.42
C ALA A 107 -25.75 8.94 -5.03
N ALA A 108 -25.68 9.60 -3.87
CA ALA A 108 -24.41 10.12 -3.34
C ALA A 108 -23.45 9.00 -2.94
N ALA A 109 -23.96 7.95 -2.31
CA ALA A 109 -23.19 6.77 -1.96
C ALA A 109 -22.64 6.06 -3.20
N ALA A 110 -23.46 5.84 -4.23
CA ALA A 110 -23.01 5.22 -5.48
C ALA A 110 -21.85 6.00 -6.12
N ARG A 111 -21.93 7.33 -6.16
CA ARG A 111 -20.83 8.20 -6.65
C ARG A 111 -19.57 8.07 -5.80
N ARG A 112 -19.71 8.06 -4.46
CA ARG A 112 -18.58 7.95 -3.55
C ARG A 112 -17.91 6.58 -3.64
N LEU A 113 -18.68 5.50 -3.70
CA LEU A 113 -18.13 4.14 -3.84
C LEU A 113 -17.41 3.94 -5.17
N ALA A 114 -17.91 4.55 -6.25
CA ALA A 114 -17.24 4.53 -7.55
C ALA A 114 -15.91 5.31 -7.55
N ALA A 115 -15.81 6.38 -6.78
CA ALA A 115 -14.59 7.19 -6.66
C ALA A 115 -13.59 6.66 -5.63
N GLU A 116 -14.06 5.95 -4.60
CA GLU A 116 -13.23 5.44 -3.50
C GLU A 116 -13.45 3.92 -3.30
N PRO A 117 -12.71 3.05 -4.01
CA PRO A 117 -12.90 1.59 -3.93
C PRO A 117 -12.70 1.00 -2.52
N LEU A 118 -11.85 1.62 -1.70
CA LEU A 118 -11.69 1.25 -0.28
C LEU A 118 -12.95 1.49 0.55
N GLN A 119 -13.77 2.49 0.21
CA GLN A 119 -15.05 2.71 0.89
C GLN A 119 -16.04 1.59 0.57
N GLN A 120 -16.01 1.05 -0.65
CA GLN A 120 -16.86 -0.09 -1.03
C GLN A 120 -16.49 -1.33 -0.21
N LEU A 121 -15.19 -1.65 -0.11
CA LEU A 121 -14.73 -2.74 0.75
C LEU A 121 -15.07 -2.52 2.22
N THR A 122 -14.95 -1.29 2.71
CA THR A 122 -15.35 -0.91 4.07
C THR A 122 -16.83 -1.18 4.31
N LEU A 123 -17.70 -0.70 3.41
CA LEU A 123 -19.15 -0.93 3.47
C LEU A 123 -19.48 -2.43 3.48
N LEU A 124 -18.77 -3.20 2.68
CA LEU A 124 -18.89 -4.65 2.58
C LEU A 124 -18.27 -5.43 3.76
N GLY A 125 -17.77 -4.73 4.79
CA GLY A 125 -17.27 -5.34 6.01
C GLY A 125 -15.77 -5.67 6.03
N LEU A 126 -15.02 -5.20 5.03
CA LEU A 126 -13.57 -5.35 4.94
C LEU A 126 -12.88 -3.96 5.01
N PRO A 127 -12.80 -3.34 6.20
CA PRO A 127 -12.14 -2.05 6.36
C PRO A 127 -10.64 -2.16 6.10
N ARG A 128 -10.00 -1.01 5.84
CA ARG A 128 -8.58 -0.91 5.51
C ARG A 128 -7.68 -1.67 6.49
N GLU A 129 -7.93 -1.55 7.79
CA GLU A 129 -7.12 -2.19 8.83
C GLU A 129 -7.20 -3.71 8.74
N ALA A 130 -8.41 -4.25 8.55
CA ALA A 130 -8.64 -5.68 8.43
C ALA A 130 -8.08 -6.24 7.11
N LEU A 131 -8.15 -5.47 6.03
CA LEU A 131 -7.57 -5.81 4.73
C LEU A 131 -6.05 -5.89 4.82
N LEU A 132 -5.40 -4.85 5.35
CA LEU A 132 -3.95 -4.80 5.49
C LEU A 132 -3.42 -5.85 6.46
N ALA A 133 -4.14 -6.09 7.57
CA ALA A 133 -3.79 -7.14 8.50
C ALA A 133 -3.80 -8.52 7.81
N GLY A 134 -4.81 -8.81 7.00
CA GLY A 134 -4.90 -10.07 6.26
C GLY A 134 -3.77 -10.26 5.27
N VAL A 135 -3.53 -9.26 4.40
CA VAL A 135 -2.50 -9.36 3.36
C VAL A 135 -1.08 -9.39 3.95
N PHE A 136 -0.78 -8.54 4.93
CA PHE A 136 0.55 -8.48 5.51
C PHE A 136 0.87 -9.68 6.41
N ASP A 137 -0.13 -10.25 7.08
CA ASP A 137 0.05 -11.51 7.84
C ASP A 137 0.39 -12.68 6.90
N ALA A 138 -0.26 -12.75 5.74
CA ALA A 138 0.06 -13.76 4.72
C ALA A 138 1.49 -13.61 4.19
N TRP A 139 1.90 -12.39 3.82
CA TRP A 139 3.27 -12.12 3.40
C TRP A 139 4.30 -12.39 4.49
N ALA A 140 3.98 -12.08 5.75
CA ALA A 140 4.86 -12.37 6.88
C ALA A 140 5.06 -13.88 7.10
N LYS A 141 4.00 -14.68 6.91
CA LYS A 141 4.06 -16.15 6.98
C LYS A 141 4.80 -16.77 5.80
N ALA A 142 4.69 -16.17 4.61
CA ALA A 142 5.39 -16.61 3.41
C ALA A 142 6.87 -16.20 3.38
N ALA A 143 7.25 -15.19 4.18
CA ALA A 143 8.63 -14.73 4.24
C ALA A 143 9.57 -15.85 4.71
N PRO A 144 10.66 -16.13 3.99
CA PRO A 144 11.64 -17.11 4.45
C PRO A 144 12.19 -16.67 5.82
N PRO A 145 12.48 -17.62 6.73
CA PRO A 145 13.12 -17.29 8.00
C PRO A 145 14.41 -16.51 7.70
N ALA A 146 14.60 -15.39 8.40
CA ALA A 146 15.76 -14.54 8.21
C ALA A 146 17.05 -15.38 8.26
N ALA A 147 17.89 -15.25 7.23
CA ALA A 147 19.16 -15.94 7.16
C ALA A 147 20.10 -15.40 8.25
N GLY A 148 20.06 -16.03 9.43
CA GLY A 148 21.01 -15.83 10.53
C GLY A 148 20.66 -14.70 11.50
N GLY A 149 20.37 -15.08 12.75
CA GLY A 149 20.22 -14.18 13.90
C GLY A 149 18.76 -13.80 14.17
N SER A 150 18.19 -14.32 15.24
CA SER A 150 16.85 -13.90 15.67
C SER A 150 16.82 -12.39 15.94
N ALA A 151 15.66 -11.75 15.74
CA ALA A 151 15.47 -10.35 16.11
C ALA A 151 15.83 -10.10 17.60
N ALA A 152 15.68 -11.12 18.45
CA ALA A 152 16.10 -11.11 19.85
C ALA A 152 17.63 -11.10 20.01
N GLU A 153 18.38 -11.86 19.22
CA GLU A 153 19.85 -11.82 19.21
C GLU A 153 20.38 -10.49 18.66
N SER A 154 19.73 -9.92 17.65
CA SER A 154 20.07 -8.60 17.13
C SER A 154 19.80 -7.48 18.14
N ALA A 155 18.69 -7.57 18.89
CA ALA A 155 18.37 -6.66 19.99
C ALA A 155 19.31 -6.85 21.21
N ALA A 156 19.79 -8.06 21.45
CA ALA A 156 20.78 -8.34 22.50
C ALA A 156 22.16 -7.77 22.13
N ARG A 157 22.62 -7.95 20.88
CA ARG A 157 23.88 -7.35 20.38
C ARG A 157 23.85 -5.83 20.34
N ALA A 158 22.68 -5.22 20.17
CA ALA A 158 22.53 -3.76 20.22
C ALA A 158 22.86 -3.15 21.61
N LYS A 159 22.89 -3.98 22.67
CA LYS A 159 23.29 -3.59 24.03
C LYS A 159 24.76 -3.87 24.35
N GLU A 160 25.44 -4.66 23.52
CA GLU A 160 26.85 -4.99 23.74
C GLU A 160 27.74 -3.88 23.18
N LYS A 161 28.48 -3.23 24.08
CA LYS A 161 29.51 -2.25 23.73
C LYS A 161 30.67 -3.00 23.07
N GLY A 162 30.83 -2.83 21.77
CA GLY A 162 32.02 -3.33 21.06
C GLY A 162 33.31 -2.75 21.67
N PRO A 163 34.46 -3.42 21.51
CA PRO A 163 35.71 -3.07 22.17
C PRO A 163 36.27 -1.68 21.81
N SER A 164 35.73 -1.00 20.78
CA SER A 164 36.13 0.37 20.44
C SER A 164 35.04 1.14 19.68
N GLY A 165 34.04 1.66 20.39
CA GLY A 165 33.10 2.64 19.82
C GLY A 165 31.86 2.91 20.70
N PRO A 166 31.08 3.97 20.39
CA PRO A 166 29.76 4.16 20.96
C PRO A 166 28.89 2.94 20.61
N SER A 167 28.05 2.55 21.56
CA SER A 167 27.07 1.49 21.32
C SER A 167 26.15 1.87 20.15
N PRO A 168 25.51 0.90 19.50
CA PRO A 168 24.60 1.17 18.38
C PRO A 168 23.49 2.15 18.75
N GLY A 169 22.95 2.06 19.96
CA GLY A 169 21.94 2.98 20.47
C GLY A 169 22.47 4.42 20.63
N GLU A 170 23.68 4.58 21.15
CA GLU A 170 24.34 5.89 21.28
C GLU A 170 24.64 6.51 19.91
N TRP A 171 25.13 5.70 18.96
CA TRP A 171 25.37 6.17 17.60
C TRP A 171 24.08 6.57 16.89
N VAL A 172 22.98 5.81 17.02
CA VAL A 172 21.68 6.16 16.41
C VAL A 172 21.13 7.46 16.99
N ALA A 173 21.22 7.63 18.31
CA ALA A 173 20.77 8.86 18.97
C ALA A 173 21.57 10.09 18.49
N GLU A 174 22.90 9.97 18.41
CA GLU A 174 23.77 11.03 17.90
C GLU A 174 23.55 11.30 16.40
N ALA A 175 23.43 10.25 15.60
CA ALA A 175 23.19 10.37 14.16
C ALA A 175 21.83 10.97 13.84
N ALA A 176 20.79 10.67 14.63
CA ALA A 176 19.49 11.32 14.52
C ALA A 176 19.56 12.81 14.89
N ALA A 177 20.22 13.13 16.01
CA ALA A 177 20.40 14.52 16.46
C ALA A 177 21.15 15.39 15.43
N GLU A 178 22.07 14.79 14.67
CA GLU A 178 22.89 15.49 13.69
C GLU A 178 22.44 15.30 12.22
N GLY A 179 21.32 14.61 11.98
CA GLY A 179 20.82 14.34 10.61
C GLY A 179 21.72 13.42 9.77
N ARG A 180 22.56 12.62 10.43
CA ARG A 180 23.56 11.73 9.82
C ARG A 180 23.12 10.27 9.72
N LEU A 181 21.82 9.97 9.86
CA LEU A 181 21.27 8.61 9.74
C LEU A 181 21.58 7.92 8.40
N HIS A 182 21.88 8.69 7.35
CA HIS A 182 22.31 8.18 6.05
C HIS A 182 23.75 7.60 6.05
N ARG A 183 24.54 7.83 7.10
CA ARG A 183 25.90 7.33 7.21
C ARG A 183 25.89 5.94 7.87
N PRO A 184 26.77 5.01 7.44
CA PRO A 184 26.86 3.71 8.08
C PRO A 184 27.40 3.83 9.51
N GLY A 185 26.77 3.12 10.44
CA GLY A 185 27.19 3.04 11.84
C GLY A 185 28.52 2.29 12.05
N PRO A 186 29.11 2.40 13.24
CA PRO A 186 30.44 1.84 13.54
C PRO A 186 30.55 0.33 13.33
N GLN A 187 29.46 -0.42 13.55
CA GLN A 187 29.41 -1.87 13.33
C GLN A 187 29.54 -2.28 11.85
N LEU A 188 29.19 -1.39 10.92
CA LEU A 188 29.38 -1.63 9.48
C LEU A 188 30.84 -1.45 9.05
N ARG A 189 31.70 -0.85 9.89
CA ARG A 189 33.15 -0.74 9.61
C ARG A 189 33.91 -2.03 9.86
N GLU A 190 33.39 -2.89 10.73
CA GLU A 190 34.02 -4.17 11.12
C GLU A 190 33.58 -5.35 10.26
N LEU A 191 32.59 -5.17 9.39
CA LEU A 191 32.22 -6.17 8.40
C LEU A 191 33.34 -6.33 7.37
N ALA A 192 34.17 -7.35 7.58
CA ALA A 192 35.07 -7.87 6.56
C ALA A 192 34.24 -8.49 5.43
N VAL A 193 33.81 -7.65 4.49
CA VAL A 193 33.11 -8.12 3.29
C VAL A 193 34.13 -8.86 2.44
N GLN A 194 34.08 -10.19 2.47
CA GLN A 194 34.77 -11.00 1.47
C GLN A 194 34.08 -10.80 0.13
N LEU A 195 34.60 -9.85 -0.65
CA LEU A 195 34.13 -9.58 -2.00
C LEU A 195 34.70 -10.65 -2.94
N SER A 196 33.83 -11.50 -3.46
CA SER A 196 34.15 -12.34 -4.61
C SER A 196 34.58 -11.45 -5.79
N PRO A 197 35.48 -11.92 -6.66
CA PRO A 197 35.85 -11.18 -7.86
C PRO A 197 34.57 -10.86 -8.67
N PRO A 198 34.39 -9.63 -9.16
CA PRO A 198 33.31 -9.36 -10.09
C PRO A 198 33.50 -10.24 -11.35
N PRO A 199 32.42 -10.70 -11.99
CA PRO A 199 32.51 -11.43 -13.25
C PRO A 199 33.28 -10.59 -14.28
N SER A 200 34.04 -11.25 -15.16
CA SER A 200 34.81 -10.55 -16.18
C SER A 200 33.88 -9.76 -17.13
N ALA A 201 34.41 -8.74 -17.80
CA ALA A 201 33.62 -7.91 -18.71
C ALA A 201 32.95 -8.71 -19.85
N ASP A 202 33.50 -9.89 -20.17
CA ASP A 202 32.99 -10.81 -21.19
C ASP A 202 31.91 -11.77 -20.64
N GLN A 203 31.84 -11.90 -19.31
CA GLN A 203 30.83 -12.69 -18.56
C GLN A 203 29.65 -11.85 -18.08
N LEU A 204 29.82 -10.52 -18.05
CA LEU A 204 28.69 -9.62 -17.95
C LEU A 204 27.88 -9.78 -19.23
N GLY A 205 26.78 -10.53 -19.15
CA GLY A 205 25.74 -10.51 -20.18
C GLY A 205 25.33 -9.06 -20.48
N PRO A 206 24.54 -8.81 -21.55
CA PRO A 206 23.91 -7.51 -21.70
C PRO A 206 23.31 -7.15 -20.34
N ALA A 207 23.61 -5.93 -19.84
CA ALA A 207 22.91 -5.39 -18.67
C ALA A 207 21.45 -5.77 -18.89
N GLY A 208 20.81 -6.42 -17.90
CA GLY A 208 19.49 -7.05 -18.06
C GLY A 208 18.48 -6.12 -18.74
N ASP A 209 17.26 -6.56 -19.05
CA ASP A 209 16.32 -5.78 -19.88
C ASP A 209 15.73 -4.51 -19.19
N TRP A 210 16.59 -3.66 -18.60
CA TRP A 210 16.38 -2.29 -18.17
C TRP A 210 16.02 -1.37 -19.33
N THR A 211 16.19 -1.82 -20.58
CA THR A 211 15.75 -1.10 -21.77
C THR A 211 14.26 -0.79 -21.75
N GLY A 212 13.44 -1.67 -21.17
CA GLY A 212 12.00 -1.43 -20.97
C GLY A 212 11.69 -0.23 -20.07
N LEU A 213 12.63 0.22 -19.24
CA LEU A 213 12.47 1.39 -18.36
C LEU A 213 12.93 2.71 -19.00
N LEU A 214 13.52 2.66 -20.20
CA LEU A 214 14.02 3.82 -20.94
C LEU A 214 13.38 3.95 -22.33
N PRO A 215 12.04 3.95 -22.45
CA PRO A 215 11.38 4.11 -23.75
C PRO A 215 11.74 5.47 -24.36
N GLY A 216 12.22 5.47 -25.60
CA GLY A 216 12.58 6.69 -26.34
C GLY A 216 14.07 7.05 -26.34
N VAL A 217 14.91 6.37 -25.56
CA VAL A 217 16.36 6.61 -25.56
C VAL A 217 17.05 5.76 -26.64
N ARG A 218 17.41 6.40 -27.76
CA ARG A 218 18.18 5.73 -28.83
C ARG A 218 19.54 5.24 -28.30
N GLY A 219 19.77 3.93 -28.41
CA GLY A 219 21.04 3.31 -28.01
C GLY A 219 21.18 3.03 -26.51
N ALA A 220 20.08 3.02 -25.74
CA ALA A 220 20.06 2.73 -24.30
C ALA A 220 20.85 1.46 -23.94
N SER A 221 20.69 0.35 -24.66
CA SER A 221 21.42 -0.89 -24.41
C SER A 221 22.94 -0.71 -24.50
N LYS A 222 23.42 0.08 -25.47
CA LYS A 222 24.86 0.34 -25.68
C LYS A 222 25.42 1.21 -24.56
N ALA A 223 24.66 2.22 -24.13
CA ALA A 223 25.03 3.09 -23.01
C ALA A 223 25.09 2.30 -21.70
N LEU A 224 24.08 1.47 -21.42
CA LEU A 224 24.04 0.60 -20.24
C LEU A 224 25.21 -0.39 -20.23
N ALA A 225 25.55 -0.99 -21.38
CA ALA A 225 26.71 -1.88 -21.50
C ALA A 225 28.07 -1.17 -21.27
N LEU A 226 28.17 0.12 -21.60
CA LEU A 226 29.38 0.91 -21.29
C LEU A 226 29.47 1.22 -19.80
N ILE A 227 28.35 1.58 -19.17
CA ILE A 227 28.28 1.84 -17.72
C ILE A 227 28.63 0.57 -16.94
N ALA A 228 28.05 -0.58 -17.30
CA ALA A 228 28.33 -1.86 -16.65
C ALA A 228 29.83 -2.22 -16.71
N ARG A 229 30.46 -2.09 -17.89
CA ARG A 229 31.90 -2.32 -18.06
C ARG A 229 32.76 -1.34 -17.27
N GLY A 230 32.39 -0.06 -17.25
CA GLY A 230 33.08 0.97 -16.46
C GLY A 230 33.02 0.68 -14.96
N ALA A 231 31.84 0.34 -14.46
CA ALA A 231 31.61 -0.02 -13.06
C ALA A 231 32.41 -1.27 -12.66
N ALA A 232 32.40 -2.32 -13.50
CA ALA A 232 33.19 -3.53 -13.26
C ALA A 232 34.70 -3.24 -13.20
N LYS A 233 35.22 -2.41 -14.10
CA LYS A 233 36.63 -2.00 -14.11
C LYS A 233 37.01 -1.20 -12.85
N GLN A 234 36.16 -0.26 -12.43
CA GLN A 234 36.38 0.50 -11.19
C GLN A 234 36.30 -0.40 -9.94
N ALA A 235 35.37 -1.35 -9.91
CA ALA A 235 35.25 -2.31 -8.82
C ALA A 235 36.51 -3.17 -8.69
N ASP A 236 37.06 -3.68 -9.80
CA ASP A 236 38.31 -4.45 -9.76
C ASP A 236 39.51 -3.56 -9.36
N GLN A 237 39.58 -2.32 -9.84
CA GLN A 237 40.63 -1.39 -9.44
C GLN A 237 40.58 -1.09 -7.92
N LYS A 238 39.39 -0.83 -7.38
CA LYS A 238 39.19 -0.62 -5.94
C LYS A 238 39.55 -1.87 -5.14
N ARG A 239 39.13 -3.05 -5.59
CA ARG A 239 39.51 -4.34 -4.97
C ARG A 239 41.01 -4.51 -4.88
N ARG A 240 41.76 -4.22 -5.96
CA ARG A 240 43.23 -4.28 -5.96
C ARG A 240 43.87 -3.24 -5.04
N SER A 241 43.21 -2.10 -4.82
CA SER A 241 43.71 -1.05 -3.91
C SER A 241 43.44 -1.34 -2.43
N LEU A 242 42.54 -2.28 -2.13
CA LEU A 242 42.33 -2.76 -0.76
C LEU A 242 43.47 -3.71 -0.40
N LYS A 243 44.27 -3.33 0.60
CA LYS A 243 45.36 -4.17 1.13
C LYS A 243 44.74 -5.46 1.69
N PRO A 244 45.26 -6.65 1.34
CA PRO A 244 44.78 -7.87 1.98
C PRO A 244 45.03 -7.78 3.49
N PRO A 245 44.10 -8.28 4.34
CA PRO A 245 44.34 -8.36 5.77
C PRO A 245 45.65 -9.13 6.00
N SER A 246 46.54 -8.56 6.79
CA SER A 246 47.75 -9.27 7.22
C SER A 246 47.32 -10.47 8.09
N PRO A 247 47.94 -11.66 7.91
CA PRO A 247 47.59 -12.85 8.68
C PRO A 247 47.83 -12.67 10.18
#